data_AF-A0A3D2T3Y1-F1
#
_entry.id   AF-A0A3D2T3Y1-F1
#
_cell.length_a   1.000
_cell.length_b   1.000
_cell.length_c   1.000
_cell.angle_alpha   90.00
_cell.angle_beta   90.00
_cell.angle_gamma   90.00
#
_symmetry.space_group_name_H-M   'P 1'
#
loop_
_entity.id
_entity.type
_entity.pdbx_description
1 polymer ?
#
loop_
_entity_poly.entity_id
_entity_poly.type
_entity_poly.pdbx_seq_one_letter_code
_entity_poly.pdbx_strand_id
1 'polypeptide(L)' 'LMMITRQGVVNRQRVSEISVIGRVTQGVKLVNLDEGDAVVDVARVITEDVNDEGSDDLSDAASVTSETDGVEA' A
#
# COMPACT_ATOMS: atom_id res chain seq x y z
N LEU A 1 -7.15 -3.95 -5.03
CA LEU A 1 -6.06 -3.16 -4.40
C LEU A 1 -6.52 -1.73 -4.26
N MET A 2 -6.16 -1.06 -3.18
CA MET A 2 -6.39 0.38 -2.97
C MET A 2 -5.06 1.05 -2.62
N MET A 3 -4.80 2.22 -3.19
CA MET A 3 -3.64 3.06 -2.89
C MET A 3 -4.12 4.46 -2.52
N ILE A 4 -3.45 5.09 -1.56
CA ILE A 4 -3.78 6.43 -1.07
C ILE A 4 -2.53 7.31 -1.21
N THR A 5 -2.69 8.49 -1.79
CA THR A 5 -1.61 9.47 -1.93
C THR A 5 -1.63 10.50 -0.80
N ARG A 6 -0.52 11.24 -0.64
CA ARG A 6 -0.35 12.22 0.44
C ARG A 6 -1.36 13.36 0.34
N GLN A 7 -1.86 13.64 -0.85
CA GLN A 7 -2.93 14.62 -1.10
C GLN A 7 -4.35 14.07 -0.90
N GLY A 8 -4.48 12.80 -0.46
CA GLY A 8 -5.77 12.17 -0.20
C GLY A 8 -6.46 11.59 -1.45
N VAL A 9 -5.75 11.47 -2.57
CA VAL A 9 -6.29 10.80 -3.76
C VAL A 9 -6.30 9.30 -3.52
N VAL A 10 -7.47 8.68 -3.70
CA VAL A 10 -7.67 7.24 -3.52
C VAL A 10 -7.82 6.56 -4.87
N ASN A 11 -6.93 5.63 -5.17
CA ASN A 11 -6.95 4.83 -6.40
C ASN A 11 -7.31 3.38 -6.09
N ARG A 12 -8.42 2.88 -6.66
CA ARG A 12 -8.87 1.49 -6.52
C ARG A 12 -8.76 0.78 -7.86
N GLN A 13 -8.02 -0.33 -7.90
CA GLN A 13 -7.81 -1.13 -9.11
C GLN A 13 -8.00 -2.62 -8.80
N ARG A 14 -8.50 -3.38 -9.80
CA ARG A 14 -8.57 -4.84 -9.69
C ARG A 14 -7.17 -5.42 -9.89
N VAL A 15 -6.79 -6.38 -9.05
CA VAL A 15 -5.47 -7.02 -9.15
C VAL A 15 -5.31 -7.75 -10.49
N SER A 16 -6.41 -8.25 -11.05
CA SER A 16 -6.45 -8.92 -12.36
C SER A 16 -6.04 -8.03 -13.53
N GLU A 17 -6.06 -6.70 -13.36
CA GLU A 17 -5.68 -5.74 -14.42
C GLU A 17 -4.19 -5.38 -14.36
N ILE A 18 -3.48 -5.80 -13.30
CA ILE A 18 -2.06 -5.52 -13.11
C ILE A 18 -1.24 -6.56 -13.89
N SER A 19 -0.31 -6.09 -14.69
CA SER A 19 0.57 -6.95 -15.48
C SER A 19 1.47 -7.82 -14.59
N VAL A 20 1.50 -9.12 -14.87
CA VAL A 20 2.43 -10.05 -14.23
C VAL A 20 3.82 -9.85 -14.83
N ILE A 21 4.79 -9.52 -13.98
CA ILE A 21 6.18 -9.27 -14.36
C ILE A 21 7.14 -10.08 -13.48
N GLY A 22 8.37 -10.29 -13.98
CA GLY A 22 9.41 -11.00 -13.23
C GLY A 22 9.91 -10.23 -12.00
N ARG A 23 10.51 -10.96 -11.04
CA ARG A 23 10.99 -10.38 -9.77
C ARG A 23 12.14 -9.39 -9.92
N VAL A 24 12.98 -9.57 -10.94
CA VAL A 24 14.13 -8.70 -11.22
C VAL A 24 13.73 -7.69 -12.29
N THR A 25 12.84 -6.76 -11.93
CA THR A 25 12.33 -5.71 -12.82
C THR A 25 12.10 -4.41 -12.05
N GLN A 26 11.92 -3.30 -12.76
CA GLN A 26 11.59 -2.00 -12.16
C GLN A 26 10.12 -1.86 -11.74
N GLY A 27 9.23 -2.75 -12.23
CA GLY A 27 7.80 -2.59 -12.04
C GLY A 27 7.07 -2.03 -13.25
N VAL A 28 5.76 -1.89 -13.08
CA VAL A 28 4.87 -1.14 -13.99
C VAL A 28 4.27 0.04 -13.24
N LYS A 29 3.93 1.11 -13.95
CA LYS A 29 3.28 2.28 -13.35
C LYS A 29 1.79 1.98 -13.14
N LEU A 30 1.32 2.06 -11.88
CA LEU A 30 -0.10 1.85 -11.53
C LEU A 30 -0.90 3.15 -11.42
N VAL A 31 -0.26 4.24 -10.99
CA VAL A 31 -0.87 5.56 -10.78
C VAL A 31 0.03 6.65 -11.35
N ASN A 32 -0.56 7.69 -11.94
CA ASN A 32 0.15 8.93 -12.23
C ASN A 32 0.04 9.83 -11.01
N LEU A 33 1.18 10.29 -10.52
CA LEU A 33 1.25 11.22 -9.39
C LEU A 33 1.45 12.62 -9.94
N ASP A 34 0.81 13.59 -9.31
CA ASP A 34 1.06 15.00 -9.53
C ASP A 34 2.42 15.39 -8.95
N GLU A 35 2.93 16.56 -9.36
CA GLU A 35 4.22 17.04 -8.89
C GLU A 35 4.22 17.26 -7.36
N GLY A 36 5.19 16.66 -6.68
CA GLY A 36 5.28 16.70 -5.22
C GLY A 36 4.34 15.75 -4.48
N ASP A 37 3.52 14.95 -5.17
CA ASP A 37 2.70 13.91 -4.54
C ASP A 37 3.48 12.59 -4.40
N ALA A 38 3.03 11.75 -3.47
CA ALA A 38 3.59 10.44 -3.21
C ALA A 38 2.50 9.49 -2.73
N VAL A 39 2.63 8.20 -3.06
CA VAL A 39 1.83 7.15 -2.41
C VAL A 39 2.27 7.04 -0.96
N VAL A 40 1.32 7.13 -0.03
CA VAL A 40 1.58 7.04 1.42
C VAL A 40 1.05 5.76 2.04
N ASP A 41 0.07 5.12 1.42
CA ASP A 41 -0.51 3.88 1.92
C ASP A 41 -1.05 2.98 0.80
N VAL A 42 -1.06 1.67 1.05
CA VAL A 42 -1.58 0.64 0.16
C VAL A 42 -2.35 -0.38 0.98
N ALA A 43 -3.62 -0.60 0.63
CA ALA A 43 -4.50 -1.54 1.29
C ALA A 43 -5.00 -2.63 0.35
N ARG A 44 -5.08 -3.87 0.86
CA ARG A 44 -5.82 -4.94 0.20
C ARG A 44 -7.31 -4.70 0.41
N VAL A 45 -8.05 -4.61 -0.69
CA VAL A 45 -9.52 -4.57 -0.64
C VAL A 45 -10.03 -5.98 -0.80
N ILE A 46 -10.65 -6.51 0.25
CA ILE A 46 -11.40 -7.76 0.19
C ILE A 46 -12.71 -7.41 -0.53
N THR A 47 -12.90 -7.97 -1.71
CA THR A 47 -14.21 -7.96 -2.36
C THR A 47 -14.99 -9.12 -1.77
N GLU A 48 -16.23 -8.90 -1.34
CA GLU A 48 -17.15 -9.98 -0.94
C GLU A 48 -17.56 -10.77 -2.20
N ASP A 49 -16.63 -11.52 -2.79
CA ASP A 49 -16.98 -12.63 -3.65
C ASP A 49 -17.20 -13.83 -2.73
N VAL A 50 -18.46 -14.25 -2.63
CA VAL A 50 -18.90 -15.41 -1.86
C VAL A 50 -18.07 -16.62 -2.33
N ASN A 51 -17.28 -17.22 -1.44
CA ASN A 51 -16.41 -18.42 -1.60
C ASN A 51 -14.88 -18.20 -1.59
N ASP A 52 -14.31 -17.46 -0.62
CA ASP A 52 -12.89 -17.64 -0.30
C ASP A 52 -12.69 -17.72 1.22
N GLU A 53 -12.53 -18.96 1.72
CA GLU A 53 -12.11 -19.26 3.09
C GLU A 53 -10.60 -19.02 3.20
N GLY A 54 -10.20 -17.77 3.45
CA GLY A 54 -8.81 -17.37 3.59
C GLY A 54 -8.65 -16.26 4.62
N SER A 55 -8.50 -16.64 5.88
CA SER A 55 -8.10 -15.75 6.98
C SER A 55 -6.71 -15.19 6.72
N ASP A 56 -6.60 -13.88 6.45
CA ASP A 56 -5.31 -13.18 6.56
C ASP A 56 -5.39 -12.15 7.68
N ASP A 57 -4.64 -12.45 8.72
CA ASP A 57 -4.36 -11.67 9.91
C ASP A 57 -3.57 -10.40 9.52
N LEU A 58 -4.18 -9.22 9.68
CA LEU A 58 -3.51 -7.93 9.47
C LEU A 58 -2.92 -7.44 10.80
N SER A 59 -1.76 -7.98 11.16
CA SER A 59 -0.95 -7.55 12.29
C SER A 59 0.44 -7.11 11.85
N ASP A 60 0.55 -6.12 10.95
CA ASP A 60 1.84 -5.46 10.70
C ASP A 60 1.67 -4.01 10.25
N ALA A 61 1.63 -3.07 11.21
CA ALA A 61 1.82 -1.64 10.96
C ALA A 61 2.21 -0.81 12.21
N ALA A 62 2.69 -1.42 13.31
CA ALA A 62 2.96 -0.68 14.56
C ALA A 62 4.37 -0.86 15.15
N SER A 63 5.38 -1.14 14.31
CA SER A 63 6.79 -1.13 14.78
C SER A 63 7.71 -0.40 13.82
N VAL A 64 7.57 0.92 13.73
CA VAL A 64 8.63 1.81 13.23
C VAL A 64 8.76 3.04 14.14
N THR A 65 9.63 2.86 15.15
CA THR A 65 10.55 3.82 15.79
C THR A 65 10.12 5.27 16.05
N SER A 66 10.00 5.62 17.33
CA SER A 66 10.31 6.96 17.84
C SER A 66 10.76 6.89 19.31
N GLU A 67 12.03 6.58 19.52
CA GLU A 67 12.74 6.96 20.76
C GLU A 67 13.95 7.81 20.36
N THR A 68 13.67 9.08 20.11
CA THR A 68 14.63 10.17 20.36
C THR A 68 13.88 11.17 21.21
N ASP A 69 14.06 11.12 22.52
CA ASP A 69 14.46 12.29 23.30
C ASP A 69 14.94 11.89 24.70
N GLY A 70 16.03 12.51 25.16
CA GLY A 70 16.73 12.15 26.39
C GLY A 70 17.91 13.08 26.71
N VAL A 71 17.63 14.39 26.61
CA VAL A 71 18.16 15.51 27.42
C VAL A 71 19.26 15.21 28.46
N GLU A 72 20.36 15.95 28.30
CA GLU A 72 21.30 16.54 29.29
C GLU A 72 21.87 15.70 30.46
N ALA A 73 23.20 15.51 30.45
CA ALA A 73 24.16 16.02 31.45
C ALA A 73 25.61 15.75 31.02
#